data_AF-A0A7W5DNC3-F1
#
_entry.id   AF-A0A7W5DNC3-F1
#
_cell.length_a   1.000
_cell.length_b   1.000
_cell.length_c   1.000
_cell.angle_alpha   90.00
_cell.angle_beta   90.00
_cell.angle_gamma   90.00
#
_symmetry.space_group_name_H-M   'P 1'
#
loop_
_entity.id
_entity.type
_entity.pdbx_description
1 polymer ?
#
loop_
_entity_poly.entity_id
_entity_poly.type
_entity_poly.pdbx_seq_one_letter_code
_entity_poly.pdbx_strand_id
1 'polypeptide(L)'
;MEALNFVKLLSYGAIGLGCILAILAYLLLREEQRQTSPRKSILNSIYVFMGFSLALSIFGFGAEFWKDSQLTSISEVQEDLDNSRETIERLSGELDEANQELSRIDSKLSSLRDVVNALMEQKEGKVARLKELQPGTSGYSELVAEIQMDLARIDEGIRDAINE
;
A
#
# COMPACT_ATOMS: atom_id res chain seq x y z
N MET A 1 55.78 -13.21 -15.25
CA MET A 1 54.99 -12.61 -14.17
C MET A 1 53.74 -12.09 -14.83
N GLU A 2 52.57 -12.64 -14.49
CA GLU A 2 51.29 -12.14 -14.99
C GLU A 2 51.21 -10.63 -14.75
N ALA A 3 50.89 -9.87 -15.80
CA ALA A 3 50.62 -8.45 -15.66
C ALA A 3 49.35 -8.32 -14.82
N LEU A 4 49.51 -8.11 -13.51
CA LEU A 4 48.43 -7.69 -12.62
C LEU A 4 47.71 -6.52 -13.30
N ASN A 5 46.46 -6.74 -13.69
CA ASN A 5 45.66 -5.72 -14.36
C ASN A 5 45.28 -4.65 -13.32
N PHE A 6 46.17 -3.67 -13.12
CA PHE A 6 46.00 -2.59 -12.16
C PHE A 6 44.69 -1.84 -12.34
N VAL A 7 44.22 -1.68 -13.58
CA VAL A 7 42.92 -1.07 -13.90
C VAL A 7 41.76 -1.86 -13.28
N LYS A 8 41.83 -3.19 -13.35
CA LYS A 8 40.82 -4.08 -12.74
C LYS A 8 40.92 -4.10 -11.22
N LEU A 9 42.11 -3.91 -10.66
CA LEU A 9 42.25 -3.78 -9.21
C LEU A 9 41.72 -2.42 -8.74
N LEU A 10 42.01 -1.33 -9.46
CA LEU A 10 41.55 0.02 -9.13
C LEU A 10 40.03 0.20 -9.29
N SER A 11 39.36 -0.61 -10.11
CA SER A 11 37.89 -0.62 -10.19
C SER A 11 37.21 -1.07 -8.90
N TYR A 12 37.92 -1.74 -7.98
CA TYR A 12 37.44 -2.06 -6.62
C TYR A 12 37.58 -0.87 -5.64
N GLY A 13 37.80 0.35 -6.14
CA GLY A 13 37.79 1.57 -5.32
C GLY A 13 38.90 1.61 -4.27
N ALA A 14 38.52 1.96 -3.03
CA ALA A 14 39.47 2.12 -1.92
C ALA A 14 40.17 0.81 -1.53
N ILE A 15 39.49 -0.35 -1.68
CA ILE A 15 40.06 -1.68 -1.41
C ILE A 15 41.19 -1.97 -2.39
N GLY A 16 40.90 -1.76 -3.68
CA GLY A 16 41.84 -1.92 -4.77
C GLY A 16 43.06 -1.02 -4.64
N LEU A 17 42.82 0.27 -4.35
CA LEU A 17 43.87 1.24 -4.10
C LEU A 17 44.76 0.82 -2.93
N GLY A 18 44.18 0.41 -1.79
CA GLY A 18 44.93 -0.07 -0.62
C GLY A 18 45.80 -1.29 -0.93
N CYS A 19 45.28 -2.25 -1.72
CA CYS A 19 46.06 -3.41 -2.17
C CYS A 19 47.23 -3.03 -3.07
N ILE A 20 47.04 -2.12 -4.03
CA ILE A 20 48.13 -1.65 -4.91
C ILE A 20 49.22 -0.95 -4.08
N LEU A 21 48.82 -0.08 -3.14
CA LEU A 21 49.75 0.65 -2.29
C LEU A 21 50.53 -0.30 -1.36
N ALA A 22 49.88 -1.35 -0.83
CA ALA A 22 50.55 -2.37 -0.03
C ALA A 22 51.57 -3.18 -0.84
N ILE A 23 51.23 -3.56 -2.09
CA ILE A 23 52.16 -4.23 -3.00
C ILE A 23 53.35 -3.31 -3.33
N LEU A 24 53.09 -2.03 -3.61
CA LEU A 24 54.14 -1.05 -3.86
C LEU A 24 55.05 -0.86 -2.64
N ALA A 25 54.47 -0.78 -1.44
CA ALA A 25 55.23 -0.69 -0.18
C ALA A 25 56.13 -1.91 0.02
N TYR A 26 55.63 -3.11 -0.27
CA TYR A 26 56.41 -4.34 -0.21
C TYR A 26 57.56 -4.35 -1.23
N LEU A 27 57.33 -3.88 -2.46
CA LEU A 27 58.37 -3.77 -3.48
C LEU A 27 59.46 -2.77 -3.06
N LEU A 28 59.08 -1.60 -2.54
CA LEU A 28 60.01 -0.59 -2.02
C LEU A 28 60.83 -1.12 -0.83
N LEU A 29 60.18 -1.87 0.07
CA LEU A 29 60.86 -2.51 1.20
C LEU A 29 61.92 -3.49 0.71
N ARG A 30 61.56 -4.31 -0.27
CA ARG A 30 62.46 -5.31 -0.88
C ARG A 30 63.65 -4.65 -1.60
N GLU A 31 63.44 -3.51 -2.24
CA GLU A 31 64.47 -2.73 -2.93
C GLU A 31 65.48 -2.14 -1.92
N GLU A 32 65.00 -1.50 -0.85
CA GLU A 32 65.87 -0.90 0.19
C GLU A 32 66.59 -1.96 1.04
N GLN A 33 65.98 -3.13 1.27
CA GLN A 33 66.62 -4.24 1.99
C GLN A 33 67.74 -4.93 1.18
N ARG A 34 67.82 -4.70 -0.13
CA ARG A 34 68.92 -5.20 -0.97
C ARG A 34 70.19 -4.34 -0.90
N GLN A 35 70.14 -3.15 -0.32
CA GLN A 35 71.31 -2.30 -0.14
C GLN A 35 72.18 -2.78 1.02
N THR A 36 73.51 -2.63 0.89
CA THR A 36 74.51 -3.06 1.88
C THR A 36 74.46 -2.28 3.20
N SER A 37 73.88 -1.07 3.22
CA SER A 37 73.62 -0.28 4.42
C SER A 37 72.20 0.32 4.39
N PRO A 38 71.17 -0.42 4.81
CA PRO A 38 69.78 0.04 4.72
C PRO A 38 69.54 1.32 5.52
N ARG A 39 68.89 2.30 4.89
CA ARG A 39 68.59 3.59 5.50
C ARG A 39 67.37 3.47 6.42
N LYS A 40 67.62 3.42 7.73
CA LYS A 40 66.58 3.23 8.78
C LYS A 40 65.39 4.20 8.66
N SER A 41 65.64 5.45 8.27
CA SER A 41 64.57 6.45 8.09
C SER A 41 63.61 6.08 6.96
N ILE A 42 64.12 5.56 5.83
CA ILE A 42 63.27 5.16 4.69
C ILE A 42 62.50 3.89 5.03
N LEU A 43 63.13 2.95 5.72
CA LEU A 43 62.50 1.73 6.23
C LEU A 43 61.28 2.05 7.11
N ASN A 44 61.41 2.98 8.06
CA ASN A 44 60.29 3.40 8.90
C ASN A 44 59.15 4.02 8.09
N SER A 45 59.45 4.87 7.11
CA SER A 45 58.43 5.45 6.23
C SER A 45 57.70 4.38 5.40
N ILE A 46 58.42 3.38 4.89
CA ILE A 46 57.82 2.26 4.14
C ILE A 46 56.89 1.44 5.04
N TYR A 47 57.29 1.15 6.28
CA TYR A 47 56.43 0.43 7.23
C TYR A 47 55.17 1.21 7.60
N VAL A 48 55.27 2.51 7.88
CA VAL A 48 54.11 3.36 8.18
C VAL A 48 53.17 3.42 6.97
N PHE A 49 53.72 3.57 5.77
CA PHE A 49 52.96 3.58 4.53
C PHE A 49 52.27 2.24 4.24
N MET A 50 52.94 1.12 4.50
CA MET A 50 52.35 -0.21 4.39
C MET A 50 51.19 -0.41 5.37
N GLY A 51 51.35 0.04 6.62
CA GLY A 51 50.29 0.01 7.63
C GLY A 51 49.08 0.85 7.22
N PHE A 52 49.30 2.05 6.69
CA PHE A 52 48.24 2.90 6.15
C PHE A 52 47.50 2.22 4.99
N SER A 53 48.23 1.57 4.08
CA SER A 53 47.65 0.86 2.93
C SER A 53 46.73 -0.27 3.36
N LEU A 54 47.14 -1.05 4.36
CA LEU A 54 46.33 -2.11 4.96
C LEU A 54 45.08 -1.56 5.66
N ALA A 55 45.22 -0.47 6.42
CA ALA A 55 44.08 0.19 7.07
C ALA A 55 43.06 0.69 6.04
N LEU A 56 43.53 1.23 4.91
CA LEU A 56 42.67 1.68 3.81
C LEU A 56 41.88 0.52 3.19
N SER A 57 42.52 -0.64 3.00
CA SER A 57 41.83 -1.84 2.48
C SER A 57 40.78 -2.36 3.45
N ILE A 58 41.08 -2.41 4.76
CA ILE A 58 40.12 -2.84 5.79
C ILE A 58 38.93 -1.86 5.84
N PHE A 59 39.22 -0.56 5.79
CA PHE A 59 38.18 0.47 5.79
C PHE A 59 37.29 0.40 4.55
N GLY A 60 37.90 0.18 3.38
CA GLY A 60 37.15 -0.02 2.12
C GLY A 60 36.21 -1.23 2.21
N PHE A 61 36.67 -2.34 2.81
CA PHE A 61 35.86 -3.54 2.99
C PHE A 61 34.69 -3.31 3.97
N GLY A 62 34.94 -2.59 5.08
CA GLY A 62 33.89 -2.23 6.04
C GLY A 62 32.82 -1.31 5.43
N ALA A 63 33.21 -0.38 4.56
CA ALA A 63 32.29 0.52 3.87
C ALA A 63 31.40 -0.22 2.85
N GLU A 64 31.94 -1.19 2.10
CA GLU A 64 31.13 -2.03 1.21
C GLU A 64 30.11 -2.86 1.99
N PHE A 65 30.52 -3.48 3.09
CA PHE A 65 29.61 -4.25 3.96
C PHE A 65 28.44 -3.41 4.50
N TRP A 66 28.70 -2.15 4.88
CA TRP A 66 27.66 -1.23 5.32
C TRP A 66 26.70 -0.84 4.19
N LYS A 67 27.20 -0.68 2.96
CA LYS A 67 26.38 -0.34 1.80
C LYS A 67 25.43 -1.49 1.44
N ASP A 68 25.91 -2.72 1.44
CA ASP A 68 25.10 -3.89 1.13
C ASP A 68 23.99 -4.10 2.17
N SER A 69 24.29 -3.86 3.45
CA SER A 69 23.28 -3.89 4.52
C SER A 69 22.21 -2.81 4.38
N GLN A 70 22.56 -1.62 3.85
CA GLN A 70 21.55 -0.59 3.57
C GLN A 70 20.69 -0.95 2.36
N LEU A 71 21.27 -1.55 1.33
CA LEU A 71 20.55 -1.95 0.12
C LEU A 71 19.47 -2.99 0.43
N THR A 72 19.73 -3.96 1.31
CA THR A 72 18.72 -4.92 1.78
C THR A 72 17.61 -4.24 2.56
N SER A 73 17.94 -3.37 3.52
CA SER A 73 16.91 -2.63 4.28
C SER A 73 16.05 -1.72 3.41
N ILE A 74 16.64 -1.11 2.37
CA ILE A 74 15.90 -0.28 1.41
C ILE A 74 14.93 -1.16 0.60
N SER A 75 15.36 -2.37 0.20
CA SER A 75 14.49 -3.31 -0.52
C SER A 75 13.30 -3.75 0.32
N GLU A 76 13.51 -4.06 1.60
CA GLU A 76 12.43 -4.44 2.53
C GLU A 76 11.43 -3.30 2.71
N VAL A 77 11.92 -2.07 2.93
CA VAL A 77 11.05 -0.90 3.07
C VAL A 77 10.25 -0.62 1.79
N GLN A 78 10.83 -0.89 0.63
CA GLN A 78 10.14 -0.70 -0.65
C GLN A 78 9.03 -1.75 -0.84
N GLU A 79 9.28 -3.01 -0.46
CA GLU A 79 8.26 -4.06 -0.46
C GLU A 79 7.10 -3.73 0.50
N ASP A 80 7.39 -3.25 1.71
CA ASP A 80 6.37 -2.80 2.66
C ASP A 80 5.54 -1.63 2.13
N LEU A 81 6.18 -0.72 1.36
CA LEU A 81 5.50 0.41 0.74
C LEU A 81 4.55 -0.03 -0.37
N ASP A 82 4.96 -1.01 -1.20
CA ASP A 82 4.14 -1.58 -2.25
C ASP A 82 2.94 -2.34 -1.66
N ASN A 83 3.15 -3.16 -0.63
CA ASN A 83 2.08 -3.85 0.10
C ASN A 83 1.07 -2.87 0.73
N SER A 84 1.57 -1.79 1.32
CA SER A 84 0.73 -0.74 1.90
C SER A 84 -0.10 -0.04 0.82
N ARG A 85 0.50 0.20 -0.35
CA ARG A 85 -0.19 0.82 -1.49
C ARG A 85 -1.31 -0.08 -2.03
N GLU A 86 -1.07 -1.37 -2.18
CA GLU A 86 -2.10 -2.34 -2.58
C GLU A 86 -3.27 -2.35 -1.58
N THR A 87 -2.97 -2.29 -0.28
CA THR A 87 -3.99 -2.22 0.77
C THR A 87 -4.85 -0.96 0.65
N ILE A 88 -4.23 0.19 0.34
CA ILE A 88 -4.95 1.45 0.11
C ILE A 88 -5.84 1.36 -1.14
N GLU A 89 -5.34 0.81 -2.24
CA GLU A 89 -6.13 0.64 -3.46
C GLU A 89 -7.34 -0.28 -3.21
N ARG A 90 -7.16 -1.38 -2.48
CA ARG A 90 -8.25 -2.29 -2.08
C ARG A 90 -9.31 -1.60 -1.23
N LEU A 91 -8.89 -0.89 -0.18
CA LEU A 91 -9.82 -0.15 0.70
C LEU A 91 -10.54 0.98 -0.04
N SER A 92 -9.87 1.64 -0.99
CA SER A 92 -10.51 2.65 -1.83
C SER A 92 -11.60 2.05 -2.72
N GLY A 93 -11.38 0.84 -3.23
CA GLY A 93 -12.40 0.10 -4.00
C GLY A 93 -13.61 -0.29 -3.15
N GLU A 94 -13.36 -0.84 -1.95
CA GLU A 94 -14.43 -1.17 -1.00
C GLU A 94 -15.25 0.05 -0.58
N LEU A 95 -14.60 1.21 -0.41
CA LEU A 95 -15.28 2.46 -0.07
C LEU A 95 -16.18 2.94 -1.20
N ASP A 96 -15.75 2.83 -2.46
CA ASP A 96 -16.56 3.21 -3.63
C ASP A 96 -17.78 2.31 -3.80
N GLU A 97 -17.60 1.00 -3.61
CA GLU A 97 -18.69 0.03 -3.65
C GLU A 97 -19.73 0.28 -2.55
N ALA A 98 -19.28 0.49 -1.31
CA ALA A 98 -20.15 0.82 -0.19
C ALA A 98 -20.90 2.14 -0.41
N ASN A 99 -20.24 3.14 -1.00
CA ASN A 99 -20.87 4.43 -1.31
C ASN A 99 -21.92 4.30 -2.43
N GLN A 100 -21.67 3.45 -3.43
CA GLN A 100 -22.64 3.14 -4.47
C GLN A 100 -23.87 2.42 -3.88
N GLU A 101 -23.67 1.47 -2.97
CA GLU A 101 -24.75 0.78 -2.29
C GLU A 101 -25.60 1.75 -1.45
N LEU A 102 -24.95 2.66 -0.72
CA LEU A 102 -25.63 3.70 0.05
C LEU A 102 -26.52 4.58 -0.84
N SER A 103 -26.02 4.97 -2.01
CA SER A 103 -26.81 5.73 -3.00
C SER A 103 -28.01 4.94 -3.53
N ARG A 104 -27.86 3.63 -3.76
CA ARG A 104 -28.98 2.76 -4.16
C ARG A 104 -30.02 2.67 -3.05
N ILE A 105 -29.60 2.50 -1.80
CA ILE A 105 -30.52 2.45 -0.65
C ILE A 105 -31.28 3.77 -0.52
N ASP A 106 -30.60 4.91 -0.66
CA ASP A 106 -31.23 6.23 -0.59
C ASP A 106 -32.29 6.41 -1.69
N SER A 107 -32.00 5.95 -2.91
CA SER A 107 -32.97 5.95 -4.01
C SER A 107 -34.19 5.06 -3.74
N LYS A 108 -33.99 3.88 -3.14
CA LYS A 108 -35.08 2.97 -2.74
C LYS A 108 -35.93 3.60 -1.63
N LEU A 109 -35.31 4.24 -0.65
CA LEU A 109 -36.00 4.95 0.42
C LEU A 109 -36.83 6.13 -0.12
N SER A 110 -36.31 6.89 -1.07
CA SER A 110 -37.07 7.96 -1.74
C SER A 110 -38.29 7.41 -2.45
N SER A 111 -38.13 6.34 -3.26
CA SER A 111 -39.25 5.73 -3.95
C SER A 111 -40.30 5.17 -2.97
N LEU A 112 -39.86 4.56 -1.87
CA LEU A 112 -40.76 4.05 -0.85
C LEU A 112 -41.54 5.19 -0.19
N ARG A 113 -40.87 6.29 0.12
CA ARG A 113 -41.50 7.49 0.68
C ARG A 113 -42.59 8.04 -0.25
N ASP A 114 -42.34 8.07 -1.55
CA ASP A 114 -43.33 8.52 -2.54
C ASP A 114 -44.55 7.59 -2.59
N VAL A 115 -44.33 6.27 -2.54
CA VAL A 115 -45.41 5.27 -2.46
C VAL A 115 -46.24 5.45 -1.19
N VAL A 116 -45.59 5.64 -0.04
CA VAL A 116 -46.28 5.88 1.24
C VAL A 116 -47.11 7.16 1.18
N ASN A 117 -46.59 8.24 0.59
CA ASN A 117 -47.35 9.48 0.40
C ASN A 117 -48.58 9.26 -0.49
N ALA A 118 -48.44 8.55 -1.61
CA ALA A 118 -49.55 8.24 -2.52
C ALA A 118 -50.64 7.38 -1.84
N LEU A 119 -50.23 6.40 -1.02
CA LEU A 119 -51.16 5.59 -0.24
C LEU A 119 -51.90 6.42 0.82
N MET A 120 -51.22 7.37 1.47
CA MET A 120 -51.87 8.30 2.41
C MET A 120 -52.91 9.16 1.70
N GLU A 121 -52.59 9.72 0.53
CA GLU A 121 -53.52 10.53 -0.27
C GLU A 121 -54.73 9.70 -0.73
N GLN A 122 -54.49 8.48 -1.22
CA GLN A 122 -55.56 7.56 -1.62
C GLN A 122 -56.47 7.22 -0.43
N LYS A 123 -55.89 6.93 0.75
CA LYS A 123 -56.63 6.66 1.98
C LYS A 123 -57.48 7.86 2.38
N GLU A 124 -56.92 9.07 2.40
CA GLU A 124 -57.66 10.28 2.73
C GLU A 124 -58.84 10.51 1.78
N GLY A 125 -58.63 10.33 0.47
CA GLY A 125 -59.69 10.43 -0.53
C GLY A 125 -60.80 9.40 -0.36
N LYS A 126 -60.45 8.13 -0.10
CA LYS A 126 -61.45 7.08 0.16
C LYS A 126 -62.23 7.33 1.45
N VAL A 127 -61.56 7.79 2.52
CA VAL A 127 -62.21 8.15 3.78
C VAL A 127 -63.16 9.34 3.60
N ALA A 128 -62.79 10.34 2.81
CA ALA A 128 -63.65 11.47 2.50
C ALA A 128 -64.94 11.02 1.77
N ARG A 129 -64.80 10.20 0.72
CA ARG A 129 -65.95 9.61 -0.01
C ARG A 129 -66.86 8.78 0.89
N LEU A 130 -66.28 8.02 1.83
CA LEU A 130 -67.03 7.19 2.77
C LEU A 130 -67.85 8.03 3.75
N LYS A 131 -67.40 9.24 4.10
CA LYS A 131 -68.15 10.21 4.93
C LYS A 131 -69.32 10.86 4.19
N GLU A 132 -69.25 10.96 2.87
CA GLU A 132 -70.31 11.54 2.03
C GLU A 132 -71.43 10.53 1.74
N LEU A 133 -71.14 9.23 1.80
CA LEU A 133 -72.10 8.16 1.57
C LEU A 133 -72.90 7.84 2.84
N GLN A 134 -74.23 7.70 2.70
CA GLN A 134 -75.05 7.23 3.81
C GLN A 134 -74.83 5.74 4.09
N PRO A 135 -74.73 5.32 5.37
CA PRO A 135 -74.61 3.92 5.75
C PRO A 135 -75.79 3.10 5.22
N GLY A 136 -75.50 1.92 4.66
CA GLY A 136 -76.52 0.99 4.14
C GLY A 136 -76.93 1.22 2.68
N THR A 137 -76.35 2.21 2.00
CA THR A 137 -76.49 2.36 0.55
C THR A 137 -75.58 1.40 -0.21
N SER A 138 -75.96 1.01 -1.44
CA SER A 138 -75.17 0.12 -2.30
C SER A 138 -73.73 0.63 -2.48
N GLY A 139 -73.56 1.93 -2.72
CA GLY A 139 -72.23 2.55 -2.90
C GLY A 139 -71.37 2.57 -1.63
N TYR A 140 -71.98 2.61 -0.44
CA TYR A 140 -71.24 2.49 0.82
C TYR A 140 -70.66 1.08 0.99
N SER A 141 -71.47 0.05 0.74
CA SER A 141 -71.02 -1.35 0.85
C SER A 141 -69.94 -1.69 -0.18
N GLU A 142 -70.04 -1.16 -1.39
CA GLU A 142 -69.08 -1.36 -2.47
C GLU A 142 -67.72 -0.72 -2.14
N LEU A 143 -67.72 0.53 -1.67
CA LEU A 143 -66.48 1.23 -1.28
C LEU A 143 -65.80 0.57 -0.06
N VAL A 144 -66.58 0.07 0.90
CA VAL A 144 -66.03 -0.69 2.05
C VAL A 144 -65.39 -2.01 1.59
N ALA A 145 -66.03 -2.74 0.67
CA ALA A 145 -65.47 -3.97 0.12
C ALA A 145 -64.17 -3.70 -0.66
N GLU A 146 -64.12 -2.61 -1.42
CA GLU A 146 -62.91 -2.17 -2.13
C GLU A 146 -61.76 -1.85 -1.17
N ILE A 147 -62.04 -1.11 -0.08
CA ILE A 147 -61.03 -0.80 0.95
C ILE A 147 -60.52 -2.07 1.64
N GLN A 148 -61.40 -3.03 1.93
CA GLN A 148 -61.00 -4.31 2.54
C GLN A 148 -60.11 -5.14 1.61
N MET A 149 -60.42 -5.15 0.31
CA MET A 149 -59.61 -5.84 -0.69
C MET A 149 -58.23 -5.18 -0.86
N ASP A 150 -58.17 -3.84 -0.88
CA ASP A 150 -56.91 -3.11 -0.94
C ASP A 150 -56.03 -3.36 0.30
N LEU A 151 -56.62 -3.36 1.50
CA LEU A 151 -55.91 -3.67 2.74
C LEU A 151 -55.34 -5.10 2.75
N ALA A 152 -56.12 -6.07 2.27
CA ALA A 152 -55.65 -7.46 2.16
C ALA A 152 -54.47 -7.58 1.19
N ARG A 153 -54.53 -6.87 0.06
CA ARG A 153 -53.46 -6.86 -0.94
C ARG A 153 -52.18 -6.18 -0.43
N ILE A 154 -52.32 -5.14 0.40
CA ILE A 154 -51.18 -4.48 1.05
C ILE A 154 -50.56 -5.38 2.11
N ASP A 155 -51.36 -6.08 2.93
CA ASP A 155 -50.85 -7.02 3.94
C ASP A 155 -50.06 -8.17 3.29
N GLU A 156 -50.58 -8.71 2.18
CA GLU A 156 -49.88 -9.72 1.38
C GLU A 156 -48.57 -9.20 0.80
N GLY A 157 -48.58 -8.00 0.20
CA GLY A 157 -47.37 -7.37 -0.34
C GLY A 157 -46.30 -7.06 0.71
N ILE A 158 -46.69 -6.66 1.93
CA ILE A 158 -45.76 -6.46 3.05
C ILE A 158 -45.18 -7.80 3.52
N ARG A 159 -45.99 -8.85 3.59
CA ARG A 159 -45.54 -10.18 3.98
C ARG A 159 -44.53 -10.75 2.99
N ASP A 160 -44.74 -10.57 1.70
CA ASP A 160 -43.80 -11.03 0.67
C ASP A 160 -42.48 -10.29 0.77
N ALA A 161 -42.50 -8.96 0.92
CA ALA A 161 -41.28 -8.14 1.03
C ALA A 161 -40.44 -8.37 2.30
N ILE A 162 -41.01 -8.95 3.36
CA ILE A 162 -40.29 -9.27 4.61
C ILE A 162 -39.66 -10.67 4.57
N ASN A 163 -40.21 -11.58 3.76
CA ASN A 163 -39.75 -12.97 3.68
C ASN A 163 -38.78 -13.24 2.52
N GLU A 164 -38.53 -12.24 1.67
CA GLU A 164 -37.53 -12.22 0.59
C GLU A 164 -36.19 -11.64 1.10
#